data_AF-A0A4S8J3L8-F1
#
_entry.id   AF-A0A4S8J3L8-F1
#
_cell.length_a   1.000
_cell.length_b   1.000
_cell.length_c   1.000
_cell.angle_alpha   90.00
_cell.angle_beta   90.00
_cell.angle_gamma   90.00
#
_symmetry.space_group_name_H-M   'P 1'
#
loop_
_entity.id
_entity.type
_entity.pdbx_description
1 polymer ?
#
loop_
_entity_poly.entity_id
_entity_poly.type
_entity_poly.pdbx_seq_one_letter_code
_entity_poly.pdbx_strand_id
1 'polypeptide(L)' 'MGILFAGHPIIVDFSLVMDFHEVTCRQHKDNACNRGGFCNFIHLKQISWSRSNRLDSPISYGDYGVVA' A
#
# COMPACT_ATOMS: atom_id res chain seq x y z
N MET A 1 -1.59 -21.27 -17.17
CA MET A 1 -0.30 -21.01 -16.47
C MET A 1 -0.38 -19.62 -15.87
N GLY A 2 -0.16 -19.48 -14.56
CA GLY A 2 -0.27 -18.19 -13.85
C GLY A 2 0.96 -17.30 -14.04
N ILE A 3 0.89 -16.06 -13.57
CA ILE A 3 2.03 -15.13 -13.55
C ILE A 3 2.94 -15.50 -12.36
N LEU A 4 4.25 -15.51 -12.61
CA LEU A 4 5.27 -15.69 -11.58
C LEU A 4 5.98 -14.36 -11.32
N PHE A 5 6.28 -14.07 -10.05
CA PHE A 5 7.17 -13.00 -9.62
C PHE A 5 8.31 -13.59 -8.79
N ALA A 6 9.56 -13.33 -9.19
CA ALA A 6 10.75 -13.89 -8.52
C ALA A 6 10.67 -15.43 -8.31
N GLY A 7 10.11 -16.16 -9.27
CA GLY A 7 9.93 -17.62 -9.21
C GLY A 7 8.74 -18.11 -8.37
N HIS A 8 7.94 -17.21 -7.78
CA HIS A 8 6.78 -17.53 -6.96
C HIS A 8 5.48 -17.16 -7.70
N PRO A 9 4.44 -18.01 -7.68
CA PRO A 9 3.15 -17.66 -8.27
C PRO A 9 2.48 -16.51 -7.54
N ILE A 10 1.90 -15.58 -8.31
CA ILE A 10 1.13 -14.47 -7.76
C ILE A 10 -0.30 -14.96 -7.48
N ILE A 11 -0.77 -14.77 -6.25
CA ILE A 11 -2.14 -15.02 -5.82
C ILE A 11 -2.85 -13.68 -5.72
N VAL A 12 -4.01 -13.54 -6.39
CA VAL A 12 -4.75 -12.28 -6.47
C VAL A 12 -6.19 -12.54 -6.04
N ASP A 13 -6.70 -11.69 -5.15
CA ASP A 13 -8.08 -11.68 -4.68
C ASP A 13 -8.63 -10.24 -4.66
N PHE A 14 -9.95 -10.10 -4.76
CA PHE A 14 -10.60 -8.79 -4.68
C PHE A 14 -10.72 -8.31 -3.23
N SER A 15 -10.41 -7.03 -3.00
CA SER A 15 -10.62 -6.36 -1.71
C SER A 15 -11.79 -5.37 -1.80
N LEU A 16 -12.61 -5.34 -0.76
CA LEU A 16 -13.70 -4.37 -0.60
C LEU A 16 -13.23 -3.04 0.01
N VAL A 17 -11.92 -2.87 0.25
CA VAL A 17 -11.38 -1.64 0.84
C VAL A 17 -11.60 -0.48 -0.15
N MET A 18 -12.50 0.43 0.22
CA MET A 18 -12.86 1.60 -0.59
C MET A 18 -11.95 2.81 -0.31
N ASP A 19 -11.44 2.92 0.92
CA ASP A 19 -10.61 4.04 1.35
C ASP A 19 -9.44 3.56 2.22
N PHE A 20 -8.22 3.82 1.76
CA PHE A 20 -7.00 3.46 2.47
C PHE A 20 -6.73 4.33 3.70
N HIS A 21 -7.34 5.51 3.80
CA HIS A 21 -7.22 6.36 4.98
C HIS A 21 -7.81 5.74 6.23
N GLU A 22 -8.87 4.93 6.08
CA GLU A 22 -9.55 4.30 7.21
C GLU A 22 -8.76 3.11 7.77
N VAL A 23 -8.05 2.39 6.90
CA VAL A 23 -7.26 1.20 7.26
C VAL A 23 -5.80 1.51 7.60
N THR A 24 -5.32 2.72 7.32
CA THR A 24 -3.94 3.14 7.61
C THR A 24 -3.77 3.57 9.07
N CYS A 25 -2.65 3.19 9.69
CA CYS A 25 -2.33 3.57 11.05
C CYS A 25 -1.96 5.05 11.13
N ARG A 26 -2.82 5.88 11.74
CA ARG A 26 -2.56 7.31 11.95
C ARG A 26 -1.34 7.55 12.86
N GLN A 27 -1.18 6.74 13.91
CA GLN A 27 -0.03 6.84 14.82
C GLN A 27 1.29 6.49 14.12
N HIS A 28 1.28 5.63 13.10
CA HIS A 28 2.49 5.33 12.34
C HIS A 28 2.93 6.51 11.48
N LYS A 29 1.98 7.27 10.92
CA LYS A 29 2.26 8.49 10.16
C LYS A 29 3.02 9.53 11.00
N ASP A 30 2.67 9.64 12.28
CA ASP A 30 3.31 10.55 13.23
C ASP A 30 4.51 9.93 13.95
N ASN A 31 4.99 8.76 13.50
CA ASN A 31 6.08 7.99 14.12
C ASN A 31 5.86 7.65 15.61
N ALA A 32 4.60 7.56 16.05
CA ALA A 32 4.19 7.31 17.44
C ALA A 32 3.63 5.89 17.67
N CYS A 33 3.52 5.06 16.62
CA CYS A 33 3.00 3.70 16.75
C CYS A 33 4.06 2.76 17.35
N ASN A 34 3.83 2.34 18.59
CA ASN A 34 4.72 1.41 19.31
C ASN A 34 4.29 -0.06 19.21
N ARG A 35 3.24 -0.37 18.43
CA ARG A 35 2.72 -1.73 18.27
C ARG A 35 3.58 -2.60 17.35
N GLY A 36 4.46 -1.99 16.56
CA GLY A 36 5.34 -2.69 15.62
C GLY A 36 4.56 -3.62 14.69
N GLY A 37 5.00 -4.87 14.57
CA GLY A 37 4.33 -5.91 13.78
C GLY A 37 2.99 -6.41 14.31
N PHE A 38 2.56 -5.96 15.50
CA PHE A 38 1.27 -6.30 16.10
C PHE A 38 0.20 -5.22 15.84
N CYS A 39 0.49 -4.24 14.99
CA CYS A 39 -0.50 -3.25 14.59
C CYS A 39 -1.44 -3.85 13.54
N ASN A 40 -2.75 -3.78 13.78
CA ASN A 40 -3.77 -4.25 12.83
C ASN A 40 -4.05 -3.27 11.69
N PHE A 41 -3.47 -2.07 11.75
CA PHE A 41 -3.62 -1.04 10.74
C PHE A 41 -2.39 -1.00 9.83
N ILE A 42 -2.59 -0.61 8.58
CA ILE A 42 -1.54 -0.61 7.55
C ILE A 42 -0.48 0.46 7.89
N HIS A 43 0.79 0.07 7.82
CA HIS A 43 1.95 0.95 7.94
C HIS A 43 2.53 1.19 6.54
N LEU A 44 2.28 2.38 5.97
CA LEU A 44 2.69 2.69 4.58
C LEU A 44 4.19 2.92 4.46
N LYS A 45 4.83 2.24 3.51
CA LYS A 45 6.24 2.48 3.15
C LYS A 45 6.32 3.56 2.08
N GLN A 46 6.85 4.73 2.43
CA GLN A 46 7.06 5.82 1.49
C GLN A 46 8.12 5.45 0.45
N ILE A 47 7.78 5.65 -0.83
CA ILE A 47 8.74 5.61 -1.94
C ILE A 47 9.43 6.97 -2.06
N SER A 48 10.67 7.00 -2.57
CA SER A 48 11.36 8.28 -2.79
C SER A 48 10.62 9.14 -3.82
N TRP A 49 10.53 10.45 -3.58
CA TRP A 49 9.86 11.44 -4.43
C TRP A 49 10.13 11.25 -5.94
N SER A 50 11.40 11.05 -6.31
CA SER A 50 11.82 10.85 -7.70
C SER A 50 11.18 9.63 -8.38
N ARG A 51 10.80 8.61 -7.61
CA ARG A 51 10.10 7.42 -8.10
C ARG A 51 8.59 7.60 -8.09
N SER A 52 8.04 8.36 -7.14
CA SER A 52 6.60 8.66 -7.07
C SER A 52 6.14 9.43 -8.29
N ASN A 53 6.85 10.51 -8.64
CA ASN A 53 6.48 11.41 -9.74
C ASN A 53 6.45 10.72 -11.12
N ARG A 54 7.05 9.53 -11.25
CA ARG A 54 7.02 8.73 -12.49
C ARG A 54 5.82 7.77 -12.56
N LEU A 55 5.20 7.48 -11.41
CA LEU A 55 4.03 6.62 -11.27
C LEU A 55 2.71 7.40 -11.21
N ASP A 56 2.75 8.71 -10.94
CA ASP A 56 1.59 9.61 -10.87
C ASP A 56 0.97 9.94 -12.26
N SER A 57 0.81 8.93 -13.13
CA SER A 57 -0.04 9.05 -14.33
C SER A 57 -1.53 9.01 -13.92
N PRO A 58 -2.43 9.68 -14.65
CA PRO A 58 -3.77 10.02 -14.14
C PRO A 58 -4.71 8.82 -14.16
N ILE A 59 -4.59 7.94 -13.17
CA ILE A 59 -5.68 7.11 -12.68
C ILE A 59 -6.28 7.86 -11.49
N SER A 60 -7.20 8.77 -11.79
CA SER A 60 -7.95 9.51 -10.78
C SER A 60 -8.96 8.56 -10.11
N TYR A 61 -8.52 7.93 -9.02
CA TYR A 61 -9.33 7.57 -7.86
C TYR A 61 -8.36 7.48 -6.66
N GLY A 62 -8.03 8.65 -6.09
CA GLY A 62 -7.37 8.81 -4.80
C GLY A 62 -5.95 8.23 -4.67
N ASP A 63 -4.94 9.06 -4.93
CA ASP A 63 -3.56 9.21 -4.38
C ASP A 63 -2.84 8.09 -3.58
N TYR A 64 -3.30 6.84 -3.60
CA TYR A 64 -2.73 5.72 -2.85
C TYR A 64 -2.54 4.54 -3.79
N GLY A 65 -1.44 4.59 -4.55
CA GLY A 65 -0.94 3.47 -5.33
C GLY A 65 -0.54 2.30 -4.41
N VAL A 66 -1.53 1.50 -4.02
CA VAL A 66 -1.33 0.12 -3.59
C VAL A 66 -1.73 -0.77 -4.77
N VAL A 67 -0.71 -1.29 -5.43
CA VAL A 67 -0.86 -2.39 -6.39
C VAL A 67 -1.44 -3.59 -5.64
N ALA A 68 -2.70 -3.90 -5.92
CA ALA A 68 -3.26 -5.23 -5.68
C ALA A 68 -2.75 -6.21 -6.74
#